data_AF-A0A1E5K352-F1
#
_entry.id   AF-A0A1E5K352-F1
#
_cell.length_a   1.000
_cell.length_b   1.000
_cell.length_c   1.000
_cell.angle_alpha   90.00
_cell.angle_beta   90.00
_cell.angle_gamma   90.00
#
_symmetry.space_group_name_H-M   'P 1'
#
loop_
_entity.id
_entity.type
_entity.pdbx_description
1 polymer ?
#
loop_
_entity_poly.entity_id
_entity_poly.type
_entity_poly.pdbx_seq_one_letter_code
_entity_poly.pdbx_strand_id
1 'polypeptide(L)'
;MKLNKKQIVLIFVGALLLGFIGAYAGIQLAQDNNQQTLQSTVENSSSNEDESNEQSELTGDLNKVSQAYDIIKENYLEDVEDKQLVEGAIEGMLATLDDQHTSYLDVEMMQQFNEQIESSFEGIGAEVSMVNGNVTIVSPMKGSPAEEAGLRPNDQVLTVDGESLDGLNLNEAVAQIRGEKGSEVVLEIQRAGVTEPFEVTIVRDTIPVETVYSETKEVDGKLTGIIEITNFSEKTGEEFDQQLNELENQEVEGLVIDVRGNPGGLLNVAEDILKHLVPKDLPILQIEDGEGQVEEVYSELEAKKDYPISVLIDEGSASASEILAVAMKDLGYDIVGESSYGKGTVQQAVPMGDGSSIKLTTLKWLSPKGEWINEEGVEPTIEEKQPEYYYSIPIQVEEPFSMDETSEEIANMQVMLSGLGYDTGRTDGYFDDQTEKAVKDFQADNDLEATGEVDTETGGLIESQLVEKIRNGEDDQQLDTSLEELYQ
;
A
#
# COMPACT_ATOMS: atom_id res chain seq x y z
N MET A 1 21.08 -49.82 28.96
CA MET A 1 20.39 -50.49 27.83
C MET A 1 20.52 -49.55 26.63
N LYS A 2 21.21 -49.94 25.54
CA LYS A 2 21.39 -49.06 24.37
C LYS A 2 20.19 -49.22 23.44
N LEU A 3 19.33 -48.19 23.35
CA LEU A 3 18.19 -48.17 22.44
C LEU A 3 18.68 -48.08 20.99
N ASN A 4 18.05 -48.82 20.08
CA ASN A 4 18.41 -48.78 18.66
C ASN A 4 17.68 -47.62 17.94
N LYS A 5 18.18 -47.18 16.78
CA LYS A 5 17.61 -46.04 16.03
C LYS A 5 16.12 -46.18 15.75
N LYS A 6 15.61 -47.40 15.51
CA LYS A 6 14.16 -47.63 15.29
C LYS A 6 13.35 -47.40 16.56
N GLN A 7 13.87 -47.77 17.73
CA GLN A 7 13.22 -47.50 19.03
C GLN A 7 13.23 -46.01 19.37
N ILE A 8 14.30 -45.27 19.00
CA ILE A 8 14.35 -43.82 19.19
C ILE A 8 13.31 -43.12 18.31
N VAL A 9 13.18 -43.52 17.05
CA VAL A 9 12.15 -42.97 16.13
C VAL A 9 10.74 -43.31 16.63
N LEU A 10 10.50 -44.52 17.13
CA LEU A 10 9.19 -44.90 17.68
C LEU A 10 8.84 -44.13 18.96
N ILE A 11 9.84 -43.82 19.79
CA ILE A 11 9.67 -42.96 20.98
C ILE A 11 9.37 -41.52 20.56
N PHE A 12 10.06 -41.00 19.53
CA PHE A 12 9.82 -39.65 19.01
C PHE A 12 8.43 -39.50 18.38
N VAL A 13 8.00 -40.47 17.55
CA VAL A 13 6.67 -40.48 16.96
C VAL A 13 5.59 -40.66 18.03
N GLY A 14 5.84 -41.49 19.04
CA GLY A 14 4.95 -41.63 20.20
C GLY A 14 4.84 -40.35 21.03
N ALA A 15 5.94 -39.62 21.23
CA ALA A 15 5.95 -38.35 21.94
C ALA A 15 5.24 -37.23 21.16
N LEU A 16 5.40 -37.19 19.82
CA LEU A 16 4.70 -36.25 18.94
C LEU A 16 3.19 -36.50 18.92
N LEU A 17 2.75 -37.76 18.83
CA LEU A 17 1.33 -38.12 18.88
C LEU A 17 0.72 -37.82 20.27
N LEU A 18 1.45 -38.06 21.35
CA LEU A 18 1.01 -37.69 22.70
C LEU A 18 0.99 -36.18 22.91
N GLY A 19 1.91 -35.44 22.28
CA GLY A 19 1.93 -33.97 22.26
C GLY A 19 0.73 -33.40 21.52
N PHE A 20 0.38 -33.96 20.35
CA PHE A 20 -0.81 -33.54 19.59
C PHE A 20 -2.12 -33.87 20.32
N ILE A 21 -2.24 -35.05 20.93
CA ILE A 21 -3.42 -35.41 21.73
C ILE A 21 -3.51 -34.53 22.99
N GLY A 22 -2.37 -34.22 23.62
CA GLY A 22 -2.29 -33.33 24.77
C GLY A 22 -2.64 -31.88 24.43
N ALA A 23 -2.19 -31.37 23.29
CA ALA A 23 -2.52 -30.04 22.79
C ALA A 23 -4.00 -29.94 22.39
N TYR A 24 -4.54 -30.95 21.69
CA TYR A 24 -5.96 -31.00 21.34
C TYR A 24 -6.86 -31.09 22.59
N ALA A 25 -6.51 -31.93 23.57
CA ALA A 25 -7.22 -32.00 24.84
C ALA A 25 -7.06 -30.71 25.68
N GLY A 26 -5.89 -30.05 25.59
CA GLY A 26 -5.62 -28.75 26.22
C GLY A 26 -6.46 -27.63 25.63
N ILE A 27 -6.60 -27.57 24.31
CA ILE A 27 -7.48 -26.61 23.61
C ILE A 27 -8.95 -26.89 23.94
N GLN A 28 -9.35 -28.17 24.00
CA GLN A 28 -10.73 -28.53 24.33
C GLN A 28 -11.09 -28.23 25.81
N LEU A 29 -10.15 -28.41 26.74
CA LEU A 29 -10.29 -27.99 28.15
C LEU A 29 -10.21 -26.46 28.33
N ALA A 30 -9.44 -25.75 27.50
CA ALA A 30 -9.40 -24.29 27.50
C ALA A 30 -10.69 -23.69 26.91
N GLN A 31 -11.29 -24.32 25.90
CA GLN A 31 -12.62 -23.96 25.37
C GLN A 31 -13.74 -24.25 26.38
N ASP A 32 -13.70 -25.36 27.13
CA ASP A 32 -14.67 -25.64 28.20
C ASP A 32 -14.56 -24.61 29.35
N ASN A 33 -13.34 -24.17 29.70
CA ASN A 33 -13.14 -23.11 30.70
C ASN A 33 -13.53 -21.71 30.20
N ASN A 34 -13.37 -21.41 28.90
CA ASN A 34 -13.90 -20.17 28.33
C ASN A 34 -15.43 -20.20 28.23
N GLN A 35 -16.04 -21.34 27.93
CA GLN A 35 -17.51 -21.49 28.01
C GLN A 35 -18.03 -21.41 29.44
N GLN A 36 -17.30 -21.91 30.44
CA GLN A 36 -17.68 -21.74 31.85
C GLN A 36 -17.44 -20.32 32.37
N THR A 37 -16.44 -19.59 31.87
CA THR A 37 -16.22 -18.17 32.24
C THR A 37 -17.27 -17.28 31.57
N LEU A 38 -17.68 -17.60 30.35
CA LEU A 38 -18.82 -16.94 29.67
C LEU A 38 -20.18 -17.34 30.28
N GLN A 39 -20.38 -18.57 30.77
CA GLN A 39 -21.60 -18.96 31.49
C GLN A 39 -21.66 -18.43 32.93
N SER A 40 -20.53 -18.26 33.61
CA SER A 40 -20.51 -17.77 35.01
C SER A 40 -20.75 -16.27 35.10
N THR A 41 -20.43 -15.50 34.05
CA THR A 41 -20.83 -14.09 33.93
C THR A 41 -22.31 -13.95 33.58
N VAL A 42 -22.94 -14.99 33.02
CA VAL A 42 -24.37 -15.01 32.64
C VAL A 42 -25.30 -15.50 33.77
N GLU A 43 -24.81 -16.18 34.81
CA GLU A 43 -25.66 -16.76 35.88
C GLU A 43 -25.71 -15.98 37.20
N ASN A 44 -25.08 -14.79 37.34
CA ASN A 44 -25.08 -14.06 38.62
C ASN A 44 -25.61 -12.61 38.60
N SER A 45 -26.51 -12.28 37.66
CA SER A 45 -27.36 -11.09 37.71
C SER A 45 -28.79 -11.48 38.08
N SER A 46 -28.99 -11.90 39.33
CA SER A 46 -30.34 -12.12 39.90
C SER A 46 -30.64 -11.08 40.97
N SER A 47 -30.73 -9.82 40.56
CA SER A 47 -31.66 -8.81 41.09
C SER A 47 -31.33 -7.44 40.52
N ASN A 48 -31.90 -7.09 39.37
CA ASN A 48 -32.28 -5.72 38.99
C ASN A 48 -33.17 -5.83 37.73
N GLU A 49 -34.35 -5.22 37.76
CA GLU A 49 -35.41 -5.36 36.74
C GLU A 49 -35.12 -4.62 35.41
N ASP A 50 -33.95 -3.99 35.26
CA ASP A 50 -33.62 -3.15 34.09
C ASP A 50 -32.93 -3.89 32.92
N GLU A 51 -32.24 -5.03 33.12
CA GLU A 51 -31.53 -5.76 32.04
C GLU A 51 -32.46 -6.57 31.10
N SER A 52 -33.70 -6.86 31.52
CA SER A 52 -34.63 -7.69 30.73
C SER A 52 -35.24 -6.98 29.51
N ASN A 53 -35.21 -5.65 29.47
CA ASN A 53 -35.69 -4.88 28.31
C ASN A 53 -34.65 -4.84 27.18
N GLU A 54 -33.36 -4.63 27.49
CA GLU A 54 -32.32 -4.47 26.47
C GLU A 54 -32.08 -5.74 25.63
N GLN A 55 -32.10 -6.92 26.25
CA GLN A 55 -31.92 -8.19 25.53
C GLN A 55 -33.15 -8.58 24.69
N SER A 56 -34.36 -8.15 25.10
CA SER A 56 -35.59 -8.29 24.30
C SER A 56 -35.64 -7.28 23.14
N GLU A 57 -35.11 -6.07 23.33
CA GLU A 57 -35.02 -5.03 22.30
C GLU A 57 -34.00 -5.39 21.21
N LEU A 58 -32.81 -5.90 21.56
CA LEU A 58 -31.81 -6.40 20.61
C LEU A 58 -32.37 -7.49 19.67
N THR A 59 -33.18 -8.41 20.20
CA THR A 59 -33.86 -9.42 19.37
C THR A 59 -35.00 -8.82 18.53
N GLY A 60 -35.66 -7.76 19.01
CA GLY A 60 -36.72 -7.05 18.29
C GLY A 60 -36.20 -6.20 17.13
N ASP A 61 -35.04 -5.57 17.29
CA ASP A 61 -34.46 -4.66 16.30
C ASP A 61 -33.81 -5.44 15.14
N LEU A 62 -33.14 -6.56 15.42
CA LEU A 62 -32.66 -7.45 14.35
C LEU A 62 -33.82 -8.15 13.61
N ASN A 63 -34.96 -8.40 14.25
CA ASN A 63 -36.16 -8.89 13.56
C ASN A 63 -36.66 -7.88 12.52
N LYS A 64 -36.48 -6.57 12.75
CA LYS A 64 -36.87 -5.54 11.78
C LYS A 64 -35.98 -5.58 10.53
N VAL A 65 -34.68 -5.84 10.70
CA VAL A 65 -33.75 -6.05 9.59
C VAL A 65 -34.13 -7.30 8.80
N SER A 66 -34.39 -8.42 9.48
CA SER A 66 -34.86 -9.66 8.83
C SER A 66 -36.18 -9.45 8.09
N GLN A 67 -37.13 -8.72 8.67
CA GLN A 67 -38.40 -8.43 8.02
C GLN A 67 -38.22 -7.56 6.77
N ALA A 68 -37.32 -6.57 6.82
CA ALA A 68 -37.01 -5.74 5.66
C ALA A 68 -36.38 -6.58 4.53
N TYR A 69 -35.44 -7.46 4.88
CA TYR A 69 -34.83 -8.43 3.96
C TYR A 69 -35.91 -9.28 3.26
N ASP A 70 -36.81 -9.91 4.03
CA ASP A 70 -37.89 -10.75 3.48
C ASP A 70 -38.85 -9.96 2.59
N ILE A 71 -39.24 -8.75 3.00
CA ILE A 71 -40.11 -7.88 2.20
C ILE A 71 -39.46 -7.56 0.85
N ILE A 72 -38.16 -7.25 0.82
CA ILE A 72 -37.43 -6.97 -0.42
C ILE A 72 -37.39 -8.22 -1.29
N LYS A 73 -36.97 -9.37 -0.75
CA LYS A 73 -36.89 -10.64 -1.50
C LYS A 73 -38.23 -11.07 -2.10
N GLU A 74 -39.34 -10.85 -1.40
CA GLU A 74 -40.66 -11.31 -1.85
C GLU A 74 -41.39 -10.31 -2.77
N ASN A 75 -41.12 -9.00 -2.63
CA ASN A 75 -41.96 -7.95 -3.24
C ASN A 75 -41.21 -6.99 -4.17
N TYR A 76 -39.87 -7.06 -4.25
CA TYR A 76 -39.12 -6.27 -5.22
C TYR A 76 -39.42 -6.74 -6.66
N LEU A 77 -39.34 -5.80 -7.61
CA LEU A 77 -39.75 -6.05 -9.00
C LEU A 77 -38.82 -7.04 -9.72
N GLU A 78 -37.55 -7.07 -9.32
CA GLU A 78 -36.49 -7.86 -9.93
C GLU A 78 -35.92 -8.87 -8.92
N ASP A 79 -35.26 -9.91 -9.42
CA ASP A 79 -34.57 -10.86 -8.56
C ASP A 79 -33.30 -10.19 -7.98
N VAL A 80 -33.10 -10.34 -6.67
CA VAL A 80 -31.91 -9.82 -5.96
C VAL A 80 -31.16 -10.96 -5.30
N GLU A 81 -29.83 -10.87 -5.30
CA GLU A 81 -28.95 -11.86 -4.70
C GLU A 81 -28.91 -11.72 -3.17
N ASP A 82 -28.95 -12.85 -2.47
CA ASP A 82 -28.93 -12.88 -1.00
C ASP A 82 -27.65 -12.23 -0.45
N LYS A 83 -26.51 -12.53 -1.10
CA LYS A 83 -25.19 -11.99 -0.73
C LYS A 83 -25.20 -10.46 -0.75
N GLN A 84 -25.66 -9.86 -1.83
CA GLN A 84 -25.74 -8.40 -1.99
C GLN A 84 -26.59 -7.73 -0.90
N LEU A 85 -27.73 -8.32 -0.54
CA LEU A 85 -28.59 -7.77 0.51
C LEU A 85 -27.96 -7.87 1.91
N VAL A 86 -27.27 -8.98 2.20
CA VAL A 86 -26.59 -9.18 3.49
C VAL A 86 -25.40 -8.24 3.63
N GLU A 87 -24.55 -8.15 2.60
CA GLU A 87 -23.38 -7.25 2.60
C GLU A 87 -23.82 -5.78 2.68
N GLY A 88 -24.82 -5.37 1.89
CA GLY A 88 -25.37 -4.02 1.96
C GLY A 88 -26.00 -3.67 3.32
N ALA A 89 -26.56 -4.65 4.04
CA ALA A 89 -27.05 -4.44 5.41
C ALA A 89 -25.90 -4.23 6.40
N ILE A 90 -24.79 -4.99 6.27
CA ILE A 90 -23.59 -4.83 7.10
C ILE A 90 -22.95 -3.47 6.83
N GLU A 91 -22.70 -3.14 5.57
CA GLU A 91 -22.13 -1.85 5.15
C GLU A 91 -22.99 -0.68 5.63
N GLY A 92 -24.32 -0.78 5.52
CA GLY A 92 -25.24 0.23 6.01
C GLY A 92 -25.16 0.44 7.53
N MET A 93 -24.89 -0.61 8.31
CA MET A 93 -24.65 -0.49 9.75
C MET A 93 -23.31 0.18 10.04
N LEU A 94 -22.25 -0.21 9.34
CA LEU A 94 -20.90 0.36 9.52
C LEU A 94 -20.87 1.85 9.14
N ALA A 95 -21.60 2.25 8.09
CA ALA A 95 -21.73 3.64 7.68
C ALA A 95 -22.33 4.56 8.77
N THR A 96 -23.06 4.00 9.74
CA THR A 96 -23.60 4.80 10.88
C THR A 96 -22.55 5.22 11.89
N LEU A 97 -21.33 4.67 11.81
CA LEU A 97 -20.24 4.99 12.71
C LEU A 97 -19.52 6.30 12.33
N ASP A 98 -19.79 6.85 11.14
CA ASP A 98 -19.10 8.03 10.58
C ASP A 98 -17.56 7.90 10.65
N ASP A 99 -17.05 6.68 10.53
CA ASP A 99 -15.62 6.36 10.50
C ASP A 99 -15.22 5.85 9.11
N GLN A 100 -14.49 6.68 8.37
CA GLN A 100 -13.99 6.35 7.02
C GLN A 100 -13.03 5.15 6.99
N HIS A 101 -12.50 4.73 8.13
CA HIS A 101 -11.56 3.61 8.23
C HIS A 101 -12.23 2.29 8.64
N THR A 102 -13.50 2.33 9.04
CA THR A 102 -14.27 1.13 9.33
C THR A 102 -15.03 0.67 8.09
N SER A 103 -14.80 -0.58 7.67
CA SER A 103 -15.39 -1.12 6.44
C SER A 103 -15.63 -2.63 6.54
N TYR A 104 -16.59 -3.11 5.76
CA TYR A 104 -16.71 -4.53 5.47
C TYR A 104 -15.68 -4.88 4.40
N LEU A 105 -14.97 -6.00 4.59
CA LEU A 105 -14.04 -6.56 3.62
C LEU A 105 -14.63 -7.90 3.20
N ASP A 106 -15.19 -7.95 2.00
CA ASP A 106 -15.61 -9.21 1.41
C ASP A 106 -14.40 -10.13 1.14
N VAL A 107 -14.65 -11.33 0.60
CA VAL A 107 -13.58 -12.32 0.35
C VAL A 107 -12.50 -11.79 -0.60
N GLU A 108 -12.88 -11.03 -1.62
CA GLU A 108 -11.96 -10.49 -2.63
C GLU A 108 -11.14 -9.33 -2.04
N MET A 109 -11.79 -8.41 -1.33
CA MET A 109 -11.13 -7.32 -0.62
C MET A 109 -10.21 -7.85 0.48
N MET A 110 -10.60 -8.92 1.19
CA MET A 110 -9.73 -9.58 2.17
C MET A 110 -8.49 -10.19 1.53
N GLN A 111 -8.60 -10.75 0.32
CA GLN A 111 -7.44 -11.25 -0.40
C GLN A 111 -6.49 -10.10 -0.76
N GLN A 112 -7.00 -9.00 -1.31
CA GLN A 112 -6.20 -7.81 -1.63
C GLN A 112 -5.54 -7.21 -0.37
N PHE A 113 -6.27 -7.17 0.75
CA PHE A 113 -5.76 -6.72 2.04
C PHE A 113 -4.61 -7.59 2.54
N ASN A 114 -4.72 -8.92 2.40
CA ASN A 114 -3.64 -9.83 2.77
C ASN A 114 -2.43 -9.69 1.84
N GLU A 115 -2.62 -9.55 0.53
CA GLU A 115 -1.53 -9.29 -0.43
C GLU A 115 -0.73 -8.03 -0.04
N GLN A 116 -1.42 -6.97 0.39
CA GLN A 116 -0.79 -5.76 0.91
C GLN A 116 0.01 -6.00 2.20
N ILE A 117 -0.56 -6.74 3.17
CA ILE A 117 0.10 -7.09 4.43
C ILE A 117 1.36 -7.91 4.19
N GLU A 118 1.28 -8.90 3.31
CA GLU A 118 2.38 -9.80 2.99
C GLU A 118 3.44 -9.16 2.08
N SER A 119 3.15 -7.97 1.52
CA SER A 119 3.89 -7.35 0.41
C SER A 119 4.18 -8.34 -0.69
N SER A 120 3.15 -9.04 -1.15
CA SER A 120 3.30 -10.01 -2.22
C SER A 120 2.04 -10.13 -3.04
N PHE A 121 2.19 -10.53 -4.29
CA PHE A 121 1.06 -10.78 -5.18
C PHE A 121 1.23 -12.10 -5.91
N GLU A 122 0.12 -12.70 -6.35
CA GLU A 122 0.17 -13.91 -7.16
C GLU A 122 0.14 -13.59 -8.66
N GLY A 123 1.12 -14.11 -9.39
CA GLY A 123 1.27 -13.85 -10.82
C GLY A 123 2.56 -14.43 -11.39
N ILE A 124 3.05 -13.82 -12.47
CA ILE A 124 4.27 -14.28 -13.16
C ILE A 124 5.53 -13.48 -12.76
N GLY A 125 5.38 -12.37 -12.05
CA GLY A 125 6.48 -11.49 -11.64
C GLY A 125 7.16 -10.80 -12.82
N ALA A 126 6.41 -10.03 -13.59
CA ALA A 126 6.93 -9.17 -14.64
C ALA A 126 6.25 -7.80 -14.56
N GLU A 127 7.06 -6.75 -14.73
CA GLU A 127 6.56 -5.40 -14.93
C GLU A 127 6.09 -5.25 -16.37
N VAL A 128 4.92 -4.65 -16.55
CA VAL A 128 4.29 -4.44 -17.86
C VAL A 128 3.86 -2.99 -18.02
N SER A 129 3.93 -2.51 -19.26
CA SER A 129 3.45 -1.19 -19.64
C SER A 129 2.72 -1.25 -20.99
N MET A 130 1.94 -0.22 -21.29
CA MET A 130 1.28 -0.08 -22.58
C MET A 130 2.21 0.69 -23.52
N VAL A 131 2.70 0.04 -24.58
CA VAL A 131 3.54 0.68 -25.60
C VAL A 131 2.84 0.55 -26.95
N ASN A 132 2.47 1.67 -27.56
CA ASN A 132 1.72 1.72 -28.81
C ASN A 132 0.45 0.85 -28.78
N GLY A 133 -0.29 0.90 -27.67
CA GLY A 133 -1.51 0.12 -27.46
C GLY A 133 -1.30 -1.39 -27.23
N ASN A 134 -0.06 -1.86 -27.05
CA ASN A 134 0.24 -3.26 -26.78
C ASN A 134 0.84 -3.43 -25.38
N VAL A 135 0.38 -4.46 -24.67
CA VAL A 135 0.97 -4.87 -23.39
C VAL A 135 2.38 -5.36 -23.64
N THR A 136 3.35 -4.67 -23.05
CA THR A 136 4.77 -4.88 -23.28
C THR A 136 5.47 -5.14 -21.96
N ILE A 137 6.29 -6.20 -21.90
CA ILE A 137 7.15 -6.49 -20.76
C ILE A 137 8.20 -5.39 -20.66
N VAL A 138 8.17 -4.62 -19.57
CA VAL A 138 9.23 -3.66 -19.24
C VAL A 138 10.44 -4.43 -18.74
N SER A 139 10.26 -5.21 -17.67
CA SER A 139 11.27 -6.13 -17.16
C SER A 139 10.64 -7.31 -16.43
N PRO A 140 11.07 -8.55 -16.69
CA PRO A 140 10.86 -9.64 -15.75
C PRO A 140 11.55 -9.32 -14.43
N MET A 141 10.91 -9.63 -13.30
CA MET A 141 11.53 -9.52 -11.99
C MET A 141 12.55 -10.64 -11.81
N LYS A 142 13.66 -10.34 -11.16
CA LYS A 142 14.75 -11.32 -10.99
C LYS A 142 14.29 -12.51 -10.14
N GLY A 143 14.56 -13.73 -10.63
CA GLY A 143 14.15 -14.97 -9.99
C GLY A 143 12.65 -15.27 -10.08
N SER A 144 11.89 -14.50 -10.86
CA SER A 144 10.45 -14.74 -11.03
C SER A 144 10.15 -15.83 -12.07
N PRO A 145 8.93 -16.40 -12.05
CA PRO A 145 8.48 -17.32 -13.10
C PRO A 145 8.63 -16.75 -14.52
N ALA A 146 8.41 -15.46 -14.72
CA ALA A 146 8.59 -14.78 -16.00
C ALA A 146 10.05 -14.78 -16.46
N GLU A 147 11.00 -14.49 -15.57
CA GLU A 147 12.44 -14.54 -15.91
C GLU A 147 12.86 -15.99 -16.21
N GLU A 148 12.44 -16.95 -15.39
CA GLU A 148 12.75 -18.38 -15.58
C GLU A 148 12.18 -18.95 -16.88
N ALA A 149 10.98 -18.49 -17.27
CA ALA A 149 10.35 -18.83 -18.55
C ALA A 149 11.02 -18.16 -19.76
N GLY A 150 11.95 -17.22 -19.52
CA GLY A 150 12.75 -16.58 -20.55
C GLY A 150 12.05 -15.43 -21.26
N LEU A 151 11.07 -14.79 -20.61
CA LEU A 151 10.57 -13.48 -21.03
C LEU A 151 11.69 -12.44 -20.96
N ARG A 152 11.58 -11.37 -21.76
CA ARG A 152 12.61 -10.35 -21.89
C ARG A 152 11.98 -8.96 -21.97
N PRO A 153 12.73 -7.91 -21.62
CA PRO A 153 12.33 -6.54 -21.92
C PRO A 153 11.95 -6.36 -23.39
N ASN A 154 10.87 -5.62 -23.63
CA ASN A 154 10.25 -5.35 -24.92
C ASN A 154 9.55 -6.52 -25.61
N ASP A 155 9.30 -7.63 -24.89
CA ASP A 155 8.39 -8.65 -25.36
C ASP A 155 6.96 -8.11 -25.34
N GLN A 156 6.23 -8.23 -26.45
CA GLN A 156 4.81 -7.87 -26.52
C GLN A 156 3.95 -9.09 -26.25
N VAL A 157 3.00 -8.98 -25.32
CA VAL A 157 2.03 -10.01 -25.00
C VAL A 157 0.81 -9.82 -25.89
N LEU A 158 0.58 -10.73 -26.81
CA LEU A 158 -0.54 -10.65 -27.76
C LEU A 158 -1.81 -11.29 -27.18
N THR A 159 -1.67 -12.46 -26.57
CA THR A 159 -2.80 -13.23 -26.01
C THR A 159 -2.45 -13.85 -24.66
N VAL A 160 -3.47 -14.08 -23.84
CA VAL A 160 -3.42 -14.80 -22.56
C VAL A 160 -4.42 -15.94 -22.61
N ASP A 161 -3.95 -17.17 -22.45
CA ASP A 161 -4.76 -18.40 -22.56
C ASP A 161 -5.59 -18.49 -23.86
N GLY A 162 -5.07 -17.88 -24.93
CA GLY A 162 -5.70 -17.82 -26.26
C GLY A 162 -6.70 -16.66 -26.45
N GLU A 163 -6.93 -15.84 -25.43
CA GLU A 163 -7.74 -14.62 -25.51
C GLU A 163 -6.86 -13.42 -25.86
N SER A 164 -7.29 -12.61 -26.84
CA SER A 164 -6.55 -11.44 -27.31
C SER A 164 -6.58 -10.32 -26.28
N LEU A 165 -5.41 -9.70 -26.05
CA LEU A 165 -5.29 -8.50 -25.23
C LEU A 165 -5.57 -7.20 -26.01
N ASP A 166 -5.68 -7.28 -27.34
CA ASP A 166 -5.97 -6.12 -28.19
C ASP A 166 -7.28 -5.42 -27.78
N GLY A 167 -7.20 -4.10 -27.59
CA GLY A 167 -8.32 -3.26 -27.15
C GLY A 167 -8.61 -3.28 -25.65
N LEU A 168 -7.91 -4.10 -24.86
CA LEU A 168 -7.97 -4.02 -23.40
C LEU A 168 -7.09 -2.88 -22.89
N ASN A 169 -7.50 -2.28 -21.77
CA ASN A 169 -6.59 -1.43 -21.02
C ASN A 169 -5.57 -2.28 -20.24
N LEU A 170 -4.53 -1.63 -19.71
CA LEU A 170 -3.44 -2.33 -19.03
C LEU A 170 -3.93 -3.14 -17.82
N ASN A 171 -4.88 -2.61 -17.05
CA ASN A 171 -5.39 -3.27 -15.85
C ASN A 171 -6.19 -4.53 -16.17
N GLU A 172 -7.03 -4.47 -17.21
CA GLU A 172 -7.77 -5.64 -17.71
C GLU A 172 -6.82 -6.75 -18.18
N ALA A 173 -5.76 -6.38 -18.90
CA ALA A 173 -4.75 -7.34 -19.34
C ALA A 173 -3.98 -7.94 -18.15
N VAL A 174 -3.58 -7.13 -17.18
CA VAL A 174 -2.90 -7.59 -15.95
C VAL A 174 -3.80 -8.56 -15.17
N ALA A 175 -5.09 -8.28 -15.07
CA ALA A 175 -6.05 -9.16 -14.39
C ALA A 175 -6.14 -10.55 -15.04
N GLN A 176 -5.98 -10.67 -16.36
CA GLN A 176 -5.91 -11.98 -17.04
C GLN A 176 -4.58 -12.70 -16.80
N ILE A 177 -3.47 -11.95 -16.73
CA ILE A 177 -2.14 -12.51 -16.48
C ILE A 177 -2.00 -13.01 -15.04
N ARG A 178 -2.58 -12.29 -14.06
CA ARG A 178 -2.62 -12.70 -12.65
C ARG A 178 -3.53 -13.92 -12.43
N GLY A 179 -3.38 -14.55 -11.28
CA GLY A 179 -4.15 -15.74 -10.91
C GLY A 179 -3.48 -16.54 -9.82
N GLU A 180 -4.19 -17.55 -9.31
CA GLU A 180 -3.78 -18.30 -8.13
C GLU A 180 -2.40 -18.96 -8.29
N LYS A 181 -1.60 -18.96 -7.23
CA LYS A 181 -0.32 -19.66 -7.15
C LYS A 181 -0.45 -21.12 -7.58
N GLY A 182 0.44 -21.56 -8.46
CA GLY A 182 0.50 -22.91 -8.99
C GLY A 182 -0.45 -23.16 -10.17
N SER A 183 -1.30 -22.20 -10.54
CA SER A 183 -2.02 -22.24 -11.82
C SER A 183 -1.06 -21.95 -12.98
N GLU A 184 -1.40 -22.45 -14.17
CA GLU A 184 -0.65 -22.17 -15.39
C GLU A 184 -1.30 -21.03 -16.18
N VAL A 185 -0.48 -20.25 -16.88
CA VAL A 185 -0.90 -19.27 -17.89
C VAL A 185 -0.09 -19.46 -19.16
N VAL A 186 -0.73 -19.37 -20.31
CA VAL A 186 -0.09 -19.43 -21.62
C VAL A 186 -0.11 -18.04 -22.26
N LEU A 187 1.06 -17.47 -22.49
CA LEU A 187 1.22 -16.18 -23.15
C LEU A 187 1.71 -16.36 -24.58
N GLU A 188 1.06 -15.72 -25.55
CA GLU A 188 1.62 -15.60 -26.91
C GLU A 188 2.45 -14.32 -27.01
N ILE A 189 3.75 -14.48 -27.27
CA ILE A 189 4.74 -13.40 -27.23
C ILE A 189 5.22 -13.04 -28.63
N GLN A 190 5.19 -11.76 -28.95
CA GLN A 190 5.89 -11.16 -30.08
C GLN A 190 7.19 -10.49 -29.60
N ARG A 191 8.33 -11.02 -30.03
CA ARG A 191 9.66 -10.52 -29.66
C ARG A 191 10.33 -9.81 -30.82
N ALA A 192 10.93 -8.65 -30.56
CA ALA A 192 11.71 -7.93 -31.56
C ALA A 192 12.82 -8.82 -32.16
N GLY A 193 12.88 -8.89 -33.50
CA GLY A 193 13.82 -9.72 -34.23
C GLY A 193 13.41 -11.19 -34.42
N VAL A 194 12.25 -11.61 -33.89
CA VAL A 194 11.63 -12.92 -34.16
C VAL A 194 10.41 -12.72 -35.05
N THR A 195 10.33 -13.46 -36.16
CA THR A 195 9.31 -13.20 -37.20
C THR A 195 7.92 -13.73 -36.85
N GLU A 196 7.84 -14.84 -36.13
CA GLU A 196 6.57 -15.47 -35.75
C GLU A 196 6.40 -15.39 -34.23
N PRO A 197 5.20 -15.05 -33.71
CA PRO A 197 4.90 -15.16 -32.29
C PRO A 197 5.10 -16.59 -31.77
N PHE A 198 5.35 -16.72 -30.48
CA PHE A 198 5.53 -18.02 -29.83
C PHE A 198 4.89 -18.05 -28.45
N GLU A 199 4.40 -19.22 -28.06
CA GLU A 199 3.80 -19.43 -26.75
C GLU A 199 4.85 -19.65 -25.66
N VAL A 200 4.57 -19.10 -24.48
CA VAL A 200 5.33 -19.30 -23.25
C VAL A 200 4.34 -19.71 -22.16
N THR A 201 4.49 -20.94 -21.66
CA THR A 201 3.71 -21.42 -20.50
C THR A 201 4.46 -21.10 -19.22
N ILE A 202 3.78 -20.43 -18.29
CA ILE A 202 4.35 -19.98 -17.02
C ILE A 202 3.45 -20.50 -15.89
N VAL A 203 4.05 -21.04 -14.84
CA VAL A 203 3.35 -21.39 -13.61
C VAL A 203 3.37 -20.15 -12.72
N ARG A 204 2.20 -19.66 -12.31
CA ARG A 204 2.09 -18.51 -11.42
C ARG A 204 2.65 -18.85 -10.04
N ASP A 205 3.29 -17.88 -9.40
CA ASP A 205 3.81 -18.01 -8.04
C ASP A 205 3.53 -16.73 -7.24
N THR A 206 3.79 -16.80 -5.94
CA THR A 206 3.83 -15.64 -5.04
C THR A 206 5.08 -14.82 -5.34
N ILE A 207 4.89 -13.57 -5.73
CA ILE A 207 5.95 -12.61 -6.07
C ILE A 207 6.11 -11.65 -4.90
N PRO A 208 7.23 -11.69 -4.16
CA PRO A 208 7.49 -10.72 -3.11
C PRO A 208 7.76 -9.34 -3.74
N VAL A 209 7.26 -8.30 -3.09
CA VAL A 209 7.53 -6.90 -3.41
C VAL A 209 8.41 -6.35 -2.29
N GLU A 210 9.61 -5.89 -2.64
CA GLU A 210 10.50 -5.22 -1.68
C GLU A 210 9.86 -3.89 -1.26
N THR A 211 9.92 -3.60 0.04
CA THR A 211 9.30 -2.42 0.65
C THR A 211 10.33 -1.42 1.15
N VAL A 212 11.60 -1.81 1.19
CA VAL A 212 12.70 -0.93 1.61
C VAL A 212 13.80 -0.89 0.56
N TYR A 213 14.05 0.30 0.05
CA TYR A 213 15.13 0.59 -0.90
C TYR A 213 16.16 1.45 -0.21
N SER A 214 17.44 1.30 -0.59
CA SER A 214 18.47 2.19 -0.09
C SER A 214 19.51 2.55 -1.14
N GLU A 215 20.04 3.77 -1.00
CA GLU A 215 21.16 4.25 -1.80
C GLU A 215 22.07 5.16 -0.96
N THR A 216 23.18 5.61 -1.57
CA THR A 216 24.10 6.55 -0.95
C THR A 216 24.37 7.73 -1.87
N LYS A 217 24.47 8.92 -1.28
CA LYS A 217 24.79 10.18 -1.98
C LYS A 217 25.89 10.92 -1.21
N GLU A 218 26.85 11.50 -1.92
CA GLU A 218 27.82 12.41 -1.30
C GLU A 218 27.21 13.80 -1.17
N VAL A 219 27.15 14.32 0.06
CA VAL A 219 26.65 15.67 0.38
C VAL A 219 27.72 16.41 1.17
N ASP A 220 28.22 17.54 0.65
CA ASP A 220 29.31 18.31 1.26
C ASP A 220 30.56 17.47 1.63
N GLY A 221 30.82 16.41 0.87
CA GLY A 221 31.94 15.49 1.09
C GLY A 221 31.72 14.47 2.21
N LYS A 222 30.49 14.33 2.70
CA LYS A 222 30.05 13.29 3.64
C LYS A 222 29.20 12.26 2.91
N LEU A 223 29.36 10.99 3.26
CA LEU A 223 28.54 9.92 2.68
C LEU A 223 27.20 9.84 3.42
N THR A 224 26.09 10.12 2.73
CA THR A 224 24.75 10.08 3.29
C THR A 224 24.01 8.85 2.78
N GLY A 225 23.39 8.09 3.68
CA GLY A 225 22.46 7.03 3.31
C GLY A 225 21.04 7.57 3.10
N ILE A 226 20.33 7.03 2.13
CA ILE A 226 18.91 7.30 1.90
C ILE A 226 18.20 5.95 2.00
N ILE A 227 17.19 5.84 2.85
CA ILE A 227 16.31 4.67 2.95
C ILE A 227 14.90 5.11 2.61
N GLU A 228 14.33 4.53 1.55
CA GLU A 228 12.93 4.69 1.20
C GLU A 228 12.13 3.50 1.75
N ILE A 229 11.02 3.79 2.42
CA ILE A 229 10.05 2.79 2.89
C ILE A 229 8.74 3.03 2.18
N THR A 230 8.32 2.11 1.32
CA THR A 230 7.11 2.27 0.50
C THR A 230 5.83 1.74 1.17
N ASN A 231 5.97 0.81 2.12
CA ASN A 231 4.86 0.22 2.90
C ASN A 231 5.41 -0.43 4.18
N PHE A 232 4.60 -0.52 5.24
CA PHE A 232 4.93 -1.26 6.48
C PHE A 232 4.28 -2.64 6.46
N SER A 233 4.83 -3.55 5.66
CA SER A 233 4.38 -4.94 5.49
C SER A 233 5.17 -5.91 6.37
N GLU A 234 4.79 -7.19 6.39
CA GLU A 234 5.36 -8.20 7.30
C GLU A 234 6.89 -8.29 7.28
N LYS A 235 7.52 -8.07 6.11
CA LYS A 235 8.98 -8.17 5.94
C LYS A 235 9.73 -6.85 6.04
N THR A 236 9.03 -5.72 6.03
CA THR A 236 9.65 -4.38 5.96
C THR A 236 10.60 -4.13 7.13
N GLY A 237 10.28 -4.63 8.34
CA GLY A 237 11.19 -4.49 9.49
C GLY A 237 12.52 -5.22 9.30
N GLU A 238 12.50 -6.42 8.70
CA GLU A 238 13.71 -7.19 8.38
C GLU A 238 14.50 -6.53 7.24
N GLU A 239 13.79 -6.05 6.20
CA GLU A 239 14.39 -5.32 5.08
C GLU A 239 15.06 -4.02 5.56
N PHE A 240 14.41 -3.26 6.45
CA PHE A 240 14.96 -2.05 7.03
C PHE A 240 16.22 -2.32 7.86
N ASP A 241 16.20 -3.33 8.74
CA ASP A 241 17.40 -3.70 9.50
C ASP A 241 18.55 -4.09 8.57
N GLN A 242 18.28 -4.86 7.51
CA GLN A 242 19.30 -5.20 6.52
C GLN A 242 19.88 -3.96 5.85
N GLN A 243 19.04 -3.09 5.28
CA GLN A 243 19.47 -1.89 4.55
C GLN A 243 20.21 -0.92 5.47
N LEU A 244 19.71 -0.68 6.68
CA LEU A 244 20.37 0.17 7.67
C LEU A 244 21.76 -0.35 8.04
N ASN A 245 21.89 -1.66 8.29
CA ASN A 245 23.18 -2.27 8.58
C ASN A 245 24.15 -2.17 7.38
N GLU A 246 23.66 -2.31 6.14
CA GLU A 246 24.47 -2.14 4.93
C GLU A 246 25.00 -0.70 4.77
N LEU A 247 24.18 0.31 5.06
CA LEU A 247 24.59 1.71 5.05
C LEU A 247 25.58 2.01 6.20
N GLU A 248 25.31 1.55 7.42
CA GLU A 248 26.21 1.75 8.56
C GLU A 248 27.58 1.08 8.34
N ASN A 249 27.62 -0.07 7.67
CA ASN A 249 28.87 -0.73 7.28
C ASN A 249 29.67 0.05 6.22
N GLN A 250 29.01 0.93 5.48
CA GLN A 250 29.65 1.89 4.56
C GLN A 250 30.11 3.16 5.28
N GLU A 251 29.93 3.23 6.61
CA GLU A 251 30.31 4.37 7.44
C GLU A 251 29.61 5.68 7.02
N VAL A 252 28.31 5.59 6.69
CA VAL A 252 27.50 6.80 6.42
C VAL A 252 27.54 7.77 7.60
N GLU A 253 27.62 9.05 7.27
CA GLU A 253 27.74 10.17 8.20
C GLU A 253 26.40 10.90 8.40
N GLY A 254 25.32 10.44 7.74
CA GLY A 254 23.96 10.96 7.86
C GLY A 254 22.96 9.99 7.22
N LEU A 255 21.69 10.12 7.59
CA LEU A 255 20.60 9.27 7.08
C LEU A 255 19.37 10.12 6.73
N VAL A 256 18.82 9.91 5.55
CA VAL A 256 17.47 10.37 5.19
C VAL A 256 16.54 9.15 5.17
N ILE A 257 15.40 9.23 5.85
CA ILE A 257 14.35 8.21 5.78
C ILE A 257 13.18 8.79 5.00
N ASP A 258 12.86 8.20 3.86
CA ASP A 258 11.78 8.63 3.00
C ASP A 258 10.54 7.75 3.19
N VAL A 259 9.43 8.38 3.61
CA VAL A 259 8.12 7.75 3.73
C VAL A 259 7.05 8.49 2.91
N ARG A 260 7.46 9.31 1.94
CA ARG A 260 6.55 9.98 1.00
C ARG A 260 5.74 8.96 0.21
N GLY A 261 4.46 9.26 -0.02
CA GLY A 261 3.52 8.36 -0.68
C GLY A 261 3.20 7.07 0.09
N ASN A 262 3.76 6.85 1.29
CA ASN A 262 3.56 5.61 2.05
C ASN A 262 2.31 5.70 2.95
N PRO A 263 1.24 4.94 2.66
CA PRO A 263 -0.02 4.99 3.39
C PRO A 263 0.03 4.30 4.77
N GLY A 264 1.20 3.82 5.18
CA GLY A 264 1.46 3.15 6.45
C GLY A 264 1.46 1.63 6.31
N GLY A 265 0.78 0.94 7.22
CA GLY A 265 0.75 -0.52 7.27
C GLY A 265 0.65 -1.03 8.71
N LEU A 266 1.37 -2.11 9.00
CA LEU A 266 1.35 -2.81 10.28
C LEU A 266 2.03 -1.99 11.39
N LEU A 267 1.29 -1.74 12.48
CA LEU A 267 1.79 -1.01 13.65
C LEU A 267 3.06 -1.64 14.24
N ASN A 268 3.07 -2.97 14.40
CA ASN A 268 4.21 -3.68 14.98
C ASN A 268 5.48 -3.53 14.14
N VAL A 269 5.35 -3.37 12.82
CA VAL A 269 6.49 -3.17 11.92
C VAL A 269 7.07 -1.77 12.09
N ALA A 270 6.22 -0.75 12.24
CA ALA A 270 6.68 0.60 12.60
C ALA A 270 7.38 0.62 13.96
N GLU A 271 6.84 -0.08 14.96
CA GLU A 271 7.50 -0.25 16.26
C GLU A 271 8.87 -0.92 16.11
N ASP A 272 8.97 -1.98 15.30
CA ASP A 272 10.22 -2.70 15.09
C ASP A 272 11.28 -1.81 14.43
N ILE A 273 10.92 -1.05 13.40
CA ILE A 273 11.81 -0.06 12.77
C ILE A 273 12.24 1.01 13.78
N LEU A 274 11.31 1.57 14.54
CA LEU A 274 11.59 2.64 15.50
C LEU A 274 12.45 2.16 16.68
N LYS A 275 12.44 0.86 17.03
CA LYS A 275 13.36 0.30 18.03
C LYS A 275 14.84 0.43 17.63
N HIS A 276 15.15 0.61 16.34
CA HIS A 276 16.52 0.90 15.88
C HIS A 276 16.91 2.38 16.01
N LEU A 277 15.94 3.29 16.18
CA LEU A 277 16.14 4.74 16.03
C LEU A 277 15.85 5.53 17.32
N VAL A 278 14.83 5.11 18.08
CA VAL A 278 14.32 5.79 19.27
C VAL A 278 14.99 5.19 20.51
N PRO A 279 15.68 5.96 21.36
CA PRO A 279 16.24 5.44 22.61
C PRO A 279 15.16 5.24 23.69
N LYS A 280 15.44 4.34 24.65
CA LYS A 280 14.50 3.87 25.68
C LYS A 280 13.98 4.93 26.66
N ASP A 281 14.54 6.13 26.65
CA ASP A 281 14.12 7.24 27.51
C ASP A 281 12.91 8.01 26.95
N LEU A 282 12.57 7.79 25.68
CA LEU A 282 11.37 8.31 25.03
C LEU A 282 10.47 7.13 24.60
N PRO A 283 9.15 7.17 24.85
CA PRO A 283 8.25 6.22 24.23
C PRO A 283 8.26 6.39 22.71
N ILE A 284 8.09 5.29 21.98
CA ILE A 284 7.92 5.29 20.52
C ILE A 284 6.56 5.88 20.15
N LEU A 285 5.52 5.43 20.85
CA LEU A 285 4.14 5.89 20.75
C LEU A 285 3.39 5.55 22.03
N GLN A 286 2.13 5.96 22.10
CA GLN A 286 1.18 5.47 23.10
C GLN A 286 -0.07 4.93 22.41
N ILE A 287 -0.73 3.95 23.02
CA ILE A 287 -1.96 3.34 22.51
C ILE A 287 -3.08 3.60 23.52
N GLU A 288 -4.18 4.21 23.07
CA GLU A 288 -5.37 4.47 23.89
C GLU A 288 -6.54 3.59 23.42
N ASP A 289 -7.14 2.84 24.35
CA ASP A 289 -8.33 2.02 24.07
C ASP A 289 -9.65 2.79 24.25
N GLY A 290 -10.78 2.13 23.90
CA GLY A 290 -12.11 2.72 24.04
C GLY A 290 -12.55 3.03 25.48
N GLU A 291 -11.84 2.53 26.49
CA GLU A 291 -12.06 2.85 27.91
C GLU A 291 -11.18 4.03 28.38
N GLY A 292 -10.29 4.52 27.51
CA GLY A 292 -9.32 5.57 27.80
C GLY A 292 -8.09 5.07 28.56
N GLN A 293 -7.83 3.76 28.56
CA GLN A 293 -6.58 3.21 29.11
C GLN A 293 -5.46 3.45 28.11
N VAL A 294 -4.33 3.96 28.61
CA VAL A 294 -3.17 4.31 27.79
C VAL A 294 -2.00 3.38 28.13
N GLU A 295 -1.41 2.79 27.09
CA GLU A 295 -0.17 2.01 27.15
C GLU A 295 0.95 2.74 26.39
N GLU A 296 2.08 2.95 27.03
CA GLU A 296 3.27 3.53 26.41
C GLU A 296 4.19 2.43 25.87
N VAL A 297 4.59 2.53 24.60
CA VAL A 297 5.48 1.57 23.94
C VAL A 297 6.91 2.10 23.95
N TYR A 298 7.87 1.31 24.40
CA TYR A 298 9.28 1.70 24.51
C TYR A 298 10.21 0.81 23.69
N SER A 299 11.37 1.35 23.31
CA SER A 299 12.49 0.57 22.79
C SER A 299 13.45 0.12 23.90
N GLU A 300 14.45 -0.67 23.51
CA GLU A 300 15.59 -1.04 24.36
C GLU A 300 16.90 -0.35 23.93
N LEU A 301 16.83 0.61 23.00
CA LEU A 301 18.00 1.29 22.47
C LEU A 301 18.59 2.25 23.52
N GLU A 302 19.88 2.15 23.79
CA GLU A 302 20.52 2.90 24.88
C GLU A 302 20.75 4.38 24.55
N ALA A 303 21.03 4.70 23.29
CA ALA A 303 21.37 6.03 22.84
C ALA A 303 21.00 6.22 21.37
N LYS A 304 20.86 7.48 20.96
CA LYS A 304 20.65 7.86 19.55
C LYS A 304 21.82 7.41 18.68
N LYS A 305 21.59 7.36 17.37
CA LYS A 305 22.64 7.24 16.37
C LYS A 305 23.61 8.43 16.47
N ASP A 306 24.89 8.19 16.15
CA ASP A 306 25.95 9.20 16.24
C ASP A 306 25.97 10.15 15.01
N TYR A 307 25.08 9.93 14.04
CA TYR A 307 24.90 10.72 12.83
C TYR A 307 23.50 11.37 12.80
N PRO A 308 23.33 12.53 12.13
CA PRO A 308 22.04 13.18 11.96
C PRO A 308 21.09 12.33 11.10
N ILE A 309 19.79 12.47 11.38
CA ILE A 309 18.71 11.83 10.64
C ILE A 309 17.67 12.90 10.27
N SER A 310 17.11 12.82 9.08
CA SER A 310 15.90 13.54 8.68
C SER A 310 14.86 12.57 8.12
N VAL A 311 13.59 12.96 8.13
CA VAL A 311 12.48 12.17 7.58
C VAL A 311 11.75 12.99 6.52
N LEU A 312 11.54 12.42 5.34
CA LEU A 312 10.73 13.01 4.28
C LEU A 312 9.28 12.54 4.40
N ILE A 313 8.33 13.48 4.34
CA ILE A 313 6.89 13.23 4.37
C ILE A 313 6.15 14.07 3.33
N ASP A 314 4.95 13.65 2.98
CA ASP A 314 4.00 14.32 2.10
C ASP A 314 2.55 13.97 2.50
N GLU A 315 1.56 14.43 1.74
CA GLU A 315 0.14 14.13 2.01
C GLU A 315 -0.21 12.64 1.92
N GLY A 316 0.60 11.84 1.22
CA GLY A 316 0.44 10.39 1.09
C GLY A 316 0.97 9.62 2.30
N SER A 317 1.80 10.26 3.13
CA SER A 317 2.36 9.69 4.35
C SER A 317 1.25 9.52 5.40
N ALA A 318 0.92 8.28 5.77
CA ALA A 318 -0.19 8.01 6.70
C ALA A 318 0.14 6.92 7.73
N SER A 319 -0.58 6.95 8.86
CA SER A 319 -0.59 5.88 9.87
C SER A 319 0.81 5.51 10.37
N ALA A 320 1.33 4.32 10.05
CA ALA A 320 2.67 3.88 10.44
C ALA A 320 3.79 4.87 10.03
N SER A 321 3.67 5.50 8.84
CA SER A 321 4.59 6.55 8.38
C SER A 321 4.55 7.77 9.30
N GLU A 322 3.37 8.13 9.79
CA GLU A 322 3.18 9.26 10.72
C GLU A 322 3.70 8.93 12.12
N ILE A 323 3.53 7.70 12.59
CA ILE A 323 4.12 7.22 13.85
C ILE A 323 5.65 7.38 13.78
N LEU A 324 6.26 6.96 12.66
CA LEU A 324 7.68 7.14 12.43
C LEU A 324 8.08 8.62 12.44
N ALA A 325 7.41 9.46 11.64
CA ALA A 325 7.72 10.88 11.55
C ALA A 325 7.55 11.60 12.91
N VAL A 326 6.47 11.35 13.65
CA VAL A 326 6.21 11.94 14.96
C VAL A 326 7.28 11.53 15.98
N ALA A 327 7.64 10.24 16.04
CA ALA A 327 8.66 9.77 16.97
C ALA A 327 10.03 10.42 16.68
N MET A 328 10.39 10.54 15.40
CA MET A 328 11.64 11.17 14.98
C MET A 328 11.63 12.70 15.23
N LYS A 329 10.51 13.36 14.98
CA LYS A 329 10.29 14.79 15.32
C LYS A 329 10.44 15.03 16.81
N ASP A 330 9.89 14.17 17.65
CA ASP A 330 9.97 14.28 19.11
C ASP A 330 11.38 14.00 19.66
N LEU A 331 12.20 13.25 18.93
CA LEU A 331 13.63 13.16 19.18
C LEU A 331 14.39 14.43 18.76
N GLY A 332 13.76 15.33 18.00
CA GLY A 332 14.38 16.56 17.50
C GLY A 332 15.13 16.38 16.19
N TYR A 333 14.76 15.37 15.39
CA TYR A 333 15.15 15.28 13.98
C TYR A 333 14.20 16.09 13.11
N ASP A 334 14.70 16.54 11.95
CA ASP A 334 13.91 17.32 11.02
C ASP A 334 12.97 16.45 10.20
N ILE A 335 11.77 16.99 9.99
CA ILE A 335 10.71 16.45 9.14
C ILE A 335 10.57 17.40 7.95
N VAL A 336 10.85 16.91 6.76
CA VAL A 336 10.98 17.73 5.55
C VAL A 336 9.86 17.35 4.57
N GLY A 337 9.26 18.34 3.91
CA GLY A 337 8.25 18.13 2.87
C GLY A 337 6.92 18.82 3.19
N GLU A 338 5.81 18.10 3.04
CA GLU A 338 4.45 18.61 3.27
C GLU A 338 3.74 17.89 4.42
N SER A 339 2.65 18.48 4.93
CA SER A 339 1.89 17.87 6.02
C SER A 339 1.34 16.50 5.63
N SER A 340 1.46 15.53 6.55
CA SER A 340 0.98 14.17 6.36
C SER A 340 -0.54 14.03 6.46
N TYR A 341 -1.06 12.84 6.19
CA TYR A 341 -2.49 12.57 6.02
C TYR A 341 -3.38 12.85 7.25
N GLY A 342 -2.91 12.51 8.47
CA GLY A 342 -3.66 12.66 9.72
C GLY A 342 -4.45 11.43 10.16
N LYS A 343 -3.88 10.22 10.06
CA LYS A 343 -4.56 8.99 10.51
C LYS A 343 -4.08 8.55 11.90
N GLY A 344 -4.81 8.96 12.94
CA GLY A 344 -4.50 8.70 14.36
C GLY A 344 -5.17 7.46 14.98
N THR A 345 -5.67 6.52 14.17
CA THR A 345 -6.46 5.37 14.64
C THR A 345 -5.91 4.03 14.14
N VAL A 346 -6.12 2.98 14.93
CA VAL A 346 -5.69 1.61 14.61
C VAL A 346 -6.93 0.74 14.35
N GLN A 347 -6.87 -0.01 13.25
CA GLN A 347 -7.92 -0.94 12.85
C GLN A 347 -7.54 -2.39 13.14
N GLN A 348 -8.55 -3.22 13.37
CA GLN A 348 -8.43 -4.67 13.43
C GLN A 348 -9.37 -5.32 12.42
N ALA A 349 -8.87 -6.32 11.70
CA ALA A 349 -9.72 -7.17 10.86
C ALA A 349 -10.34 -8.27 11.73
N VAL A 350 -11.66 -8.24 11.90
CA VAL A 350 -12.43 -9.21 12.67
C VAL A 350 -13.08 -10.21 11.71
N PRO A 351 -12.64 -11.48 11.68
CA PRO A 351 -13.16 -12.47 10.75
C PRO A 351 -14.64 -12.80 11.00
N MET A 352 -15.42 -12.89 9.94
CA MET A 352 -16.85 -13.23 9.99
C MET A 352 -17.11 -14.75 9.88
N GLY A 353 -16.09 -15.53 9.52
CA GLY A 353 -16.12 -17.00 9.47
C GLY A 353 -16.39 -17.61 8.09
N ASP A 354 -16.63 -16.78 7.08
CA ASP A 354 -16.85 -17.16 5.67
C ASP A 354 -15.73 -16.70 4.73
N GLY A 355 -14.65 -16.14 5.27
CA GLY A 355 -13.53 -15.56 4.51
C GLY A 355 -13.58 -14.02 4.45
N SER A 356 -14.73 -13.42 4.77
CA SER A 356 -14.85 -11.96 4.93
C SER A 356 -14.45 -11.50 6.34
N SER A 357 -14.20 -10.21 6.50
CA SER A 357 -13.93 -9.57 7.79
C SER A 357 -14.59 -8.21 7.91
N ILE A 358 -14.75 -7.72 9.14
CA ILE A 358 -14.99 -6.30 9.40
C ILE A 358 -13.65 -5.67 9.81
N LYS A 359 -13.18 -4.69 9.05
CA LYS A 359 -12.07 -3.84 9.45
C LYS A 359 -12.65 -2.76 10.36
N LEU A 360 -12.34 -2.82 11.65
CA LEU A 360 -12.96 -1.98 12.68
C LEU A 360 -11.90 -1.16 13.40
N THR A 361 -12.13 0.15 13.55
CA THR A 361 -11.30 1.00 14.41
C THR A 361 -11.55 0.67 15.88
N THR A 362 -10.49 0.29 16.59
CA THR A 362 -10.60 -0.15 18.00
C THR A 362 -9.70 0.62 18.96
N LEU A 363 -8.64 1.27 18.46
CA LEU A 363 -7.66 1.99 19.27
C LEU A 363 -7.31 3.33 18.63
N LYS A 364 -6.82 4.27 19.44
CA LYS A 364 -6.05 5.43 18.97
C LYS A 364 -4.58 5.16 19.21
N TRP A 365 -3.74 5.73 18.36
CA TRP A 365 -2.33 5.91 18.69
C TRP A 365 -2.07 7.39 18.96
N LEU A 366 -1.19 7.67 19.91
CA LEU A 366 -0.79 8.99 20.34
C LEU A 366 0.72 9.15 20.13
N SER A 367 1.17 10.39 19.94
CA SER A 367 2.59 10.73 19.91
C SER A 367 3.32 10.32 21.19
N PRO A 368 4.66 10.27 21.21
CA PRO A 368 5.43 10.11 22.44
C PRO A 368 5.01 11.06 23.57
N LYS A 369 4.53 12.26 23.22
CA LYS A 369 4.03 13.28 24.16
C LYS A 369 2.55 13.15 24.53
N GLY A 370 1.84 12.16 23.96
CA GLY A 370 0.41 11.90 24.23
C GLY A 370 -0.54 12.77 23.39
N GLU A 371 -0.09 13.31 22.25
CA GLU A 371 -0.92 14.09 21.34
C GLU A 371 -1.61 13.18 20.32
N TRP A 372 -2.87 13.45 20.01
CA TRP A 372 -3.64 12.71 19.01
C TRP A 372 -3.72 13.52 17.72
N ILE A 373 -2.98 13.10 16.69
CA ILE A 373 -2.81 13.85 15.43
C ILE A 373 -3.89 13.53 14.37
N ASN A 374 -5.00 12.91 14.77
CA ASN A 374 -6.05 12.50 13.85
C ASN A 374 -6.72 13.72 13.19
N GLU A 375 -6.89 13.67 11.87
CA GLU A 375 -7.36 14.77 11.01
C GLU A 375 -6.44 16.00 10.95
N GLU A 376 -5.30 15.98 11.64
CA GLU A 376 -4.32 17.08 11.64
C GLU A 376 -3.05 16.71 10.86
N GLY A 377 -2.55 15.48 11.05
CA GLY A 377 -1.30 15.02 10.44
C GLY A 377 -0.06 15.51 11.19
N VAL A 378 1.10 15.24 10.59
CA VAL A 378 2.42 15.65 11.04
C VAL A 378 2.81 16.87 10.25
N GLU A 379 2.89 18.02 10.92
CA GLU A 379 3.44 19.23 10.30
C GLU A 379 4.97 19.08 10.10
N PRO A 380 5.52 19.39 8.92
CA PRO A 380 6.96 19.37 8.69
C PRO A 380 7.66 20.45 9.53
N THR A 381 8.90 20.18 9.95
CA THR A 381 9.78 21.21 10.54
C THR A 381 10.39 22.11 9.47
N ILE A 382 10.56 21.57 8.25
CA ILE A 382 11.04 22.26 7.06
C ILE A 382 10.03 22.02 5.94
N GLU A 383 9.16 23.00 5.69
CA GLU A 383 8.15 22.92 4.63
C GLU A 383 8.80 23.11 3.26
N GLU A 384 8.64 22.13 2.37
CA GLU A 384 9.12 22.18 0.99
C GLU A 384 8.13 21.45 0.07
N LYS A 385 7.83 22.05 -1.08
CA LYS A 385 6.89 21.47 -2.06
C LYS A 385 7.66 20.93 -3.25
N GLN A 386 7.06 19.98 -3.94
CA GLN A 386 7.57 19.59 -5.25
C GLN A 386 7.21 20.64 -6.33
N PRO A 387 7.89 20.63 -7.47
CA PRO A 387 7.43 21.35 -8.66
C PRO A 387 5.98 21.01 -9.02
N GLU A 388 5.21 21.97 -9.56
CA GLU A 388 3.77 21.80 -9.85
C GLU A 388 3.45 20.55 -10.68
N TYR A 389 4.37 20.11 -11.55
CA TYR A 389 4.16 18.95 -12.40
C TYR A 389 4.16 17.61 -11.65
N TYR A 390 4.66 17.54 -10.41
CA TYR A 390 4.54 16.35 -9.55
C TYR A 390 3.07 16.07 -9.17
N TYR A 391 2.23 17.10 -9.13
CA TYR A 391 0.81 17.00 -8.78
C TYR A 391 -0.10 16.97 -10.01
N SER A 392 0.48 16.78 -11.20
CA SER A 392 -0.29 16.71 -12.44
C SER A 392 -1.09 15.40 -12.51
N ILE A 393 -2.26 15.48 -13.14
CA ILE A 393 -3.18 14.33 -13.27
C ILE A 393 -3.08 13.72 -14.67
N PRO A 394 -3.38 12.42 -14.86
CA PRO A 394 -3.36 11.79 -16.18
C PRO A 394 -4.14 12.58 -17.25
N ILE A 395 -3.60 12.67 -18.47
CA ILE A 395 -4.24 13.41 -19.54
C ILE A 395 -5.35 12.55 -20.16
N GLN A 396 -6.60 12.97 -19.98
CA GLN A 396 -7.75 12.34 -20.61
C GLN A 396 -8.16 13.10 -21.87
N VAL A 397 -7.85 12.52 -23.04
CA VAL A 397 -8.20 13.10 -24.35
C VAL A 397 -9.44 12.40 -24.90
N GLU A 398 -10.61 13.04 -24.77
CA GLU A 398 -11.83 12.60 -25.47
C GLU A 398 -11.85 13.10 -26.93
N GLU A 399 -11.48 14.37 -27.12
CA GLU A 399 -11.29 15.04 -28.41
C GLU A 399 -9.93 15.77 -28.37
N PRO A 400 -9.19 15.86 -29.49
CA PRO A 400 -7.86 16.46 -29.49
C PRO A 400 -7.87 17.93 -29.02
N PHE A 401 -6.96 18.29 -28.11
CA PHE A 401 -6.81 19.68 -27.70
C PHE A 401 -6.17 20.51 -28.81
N SER A 402 -6.74 21.67 -29.10
CA SER A 402 -6.31 22.49 -30.23
C SER A 402 -6.40 23.99 -29.95
N MET A 403 -5.89 24.78 -30.89
CA MET A 403 -5.83 26.23 -30.82
C MET A 403 -7.18 26.88 -30.47
N ASP A 404 -7.14 27.91 -29.63
CA ASP A 404 -8.29 28.68 -29.12
C ASP A 404 -9.23 27.93 -28.16
N GLU A 405 -8.87 26.71 -27.72
CA GLU A 405 -9.62 25.98 -26.70
C GLU A 405 -9.23 26.38 -25.28
N THR A 406 -10.10 26.07 -24.31
CA THR A 406 -9.83 26.33 -22.89
C THR A 406 -10.42 25.22 -22.03
N SER A 407 -9.59 24.59 -21.22
CA SER A 407 -10.03 23.58 -20.27
C SER A 407 -9.01 23.38 -19.13
N GLU A 408 -9.41 22.67 -18.08
CA GLU A 408 -8.51 22.32 -16.98
C GLU A 408 -7.49 21.26 -17.42
N GLU A 409 -7.86 20.38 -18.36
CA GLU A 409 -6.99 19.39 -18.97
C GLU A 409 -5.86 20.05 -19.78
N ILE A 410 -6.16 21.16 -20.50
CA ILE A 410 -5.15 21.96 -21.19
C ILE A 410 -4.21 22.63 -20.16
N ALA A 411 -4.73 23.10 -19.03
CA ALA A 411 -3.91 23.71 -17.98
C ALA A 411 -2.93 22.67 -17.39
N ASN A 412 -3.44 21.48 -17.10
CA ASN A 412 -2.64 20.35 -16.64
C ASN A 412 -1.57 19.95 -17.67
N MET A 413 -1.93 19.78 -18.94
CA MET A 413 -0.99 19.51 -20.02
C MET A 413 0.09 20.59 -20.15
N GLN A 414 -0.27 21.87 -19.97
CA GLN A 414 0.69 22.97 -20.01
C GLN A 414 1.71 22.88 -18.87
N VAL A 415 1.28 22.53 -17.66
CA VAL A 415 2.16 22.27 -16.52
C VAL A 415 3.11 21.11 -16.84
N MET A 416 2.59 20.01 -17.40
CA MET A 416 3.41 18.85 -17.76
C MET A 416 4.47 19.19 -18.82
N LEU A 417 4.08 19.87 -19.90
CA LEU A 417 5.01 20.31 -20.96
C LEU A 417 6.10 21.25 -20.41
N SER A 418 5.72 22.18 -19.53
CA SER A 418 6.68 23.06 -18.85
C SER A 418 7.69 22.26 -18.01
N GLY A 419 7.22 21.26 -17.26
CA GLY A 419 8.07 20.34 -16.49
C GLY A 419 9.04 19.51 -17.35
N LEU A 420 8.63 19.19 -18.58
CA LEU A 420 9.47 18.54 -19.59
C LEU A 420 10.40 19.51 -20.34
N GLY A 421 10.38 20.82 -20.01
CA GLY A 421 11.22 21.84 -20.61
C GLY A 421 10.66 22.51 -21.87
N TYR A 422 9.39 22.25 -22.22
CA TYR A 422 8.70 22.89 -23.33
C TYR A 422 7.89 24.10 -22.83
N ASP A 423 8.42 25.31 -23.08
CA ASP A 423 7.83 26.56 -22.59
C ASP A 423 6.52 26.91 -23.32
N THR A 424 5.40 26.63 -22.66
CA THR A 424 4.04 26.99 -23.09
C THR A 424 3.70 28.47 -22.84
N GLY A 425 4.51 29.19 -22.05
CA GLY A 425 4.29 30.60 -21.67
C GLY A 425 3.13 30.83 -20.70
N ARG A 426 2.36 29.79 -20.37
CA ARG A 426 1.16 29.83 -19.54
C ARG A 426 0.77 28.44 -19.04
N THR A 427 0.01 28.41 -17.95
CA THR A 427 -0.55 27.20 -17.32
C THR A 427 -2.02 27.41 -16.95
N ASP A 428 -2.69 28.37 -17.61
CA ASP A 428 -4.07 28.78 -17.29
C ASP A 428 -5.15 28.06 -18.11
N GLY A 429 -4.75 27.12 -18.97
CA GLY A 429 -5.63 26.27 -19.74
C GLY A 429 -6.11 26.83 -21.06
N TYR A 430 -5.73 28.06 -21.46
CA TYR A 430 -6.02 28.54 -22.81
C TYR A 430 -4.93 28.10 -23.79
N PHE A 431 -5.32 27.42 -24.87
CA PHE A 431 -4.41 26.90 -25.89
C PHE A 431 -4.11 27.98 -26.94
N ASP A 432 -2.98 28.67 -26.77
CA ASP A 432 -2.55 29.76 -27.65
C ASP A 432 -1.41 29.37 -28.59
N ASP A 433 -0.93 30.34 -29.39
CA ASP A 433 0.15 30.14 -30.37
C ASP A 433 1.44 29.59 -29.73
N GLN A 434 1.70 29.93 -28.46
CA GLN A 434 2.89 29.46 -27.75
C GLN A 434 2.69 28.02 -27.25
N THR A 435 1.51 27.68 -26.74
CA THR A 435 1.13 26.30 -26.41
C THR A 435 1.18 25.40 -27.64
N GLU A 436 0.61 25.83 -28.77
CA GLU A 436 0.66 25.09 -30.04
C GLU A 436 2.11 24.86 -30.49
N LYS A 437 2.97 25.86 -30.33
CA LYS A 437 4.40 25.73 -30.64
C LYS A 437 5.09 24.72 -29.71
N ALA A 438 4.84 24.78 -28.41
CA ALA A 438 5.41 23.83 -27.45
C ALA A 438 5.00 22.39 -27.77
N VAL A 439 3.73 22.17 -28.14
CA VAL A 439 3.23 20.86 -28.59
C VAL A 439 3.93 20.39 -29.88
N LYS A 440 4.09 21.27 -30.87
CA LYS A 440 4.81 20.93 -32.12
C LYS A 440 6.27 20.59 -31.87
N ASP A 441 6.93 21.34 -30.98
CA ASP A 441 8.32 21.09 -30.60
C ASP A 441 8.43 19.71 -29.90
N PHE A 442 7.53 19.42 -28.94
CA PHE A 442 7.45 18.12 -28.26
C PHE A 442 7.20 16.96 -29.24
N GLN A 443 6.23 17.10 -30.15
CA GLN A 443 5.92 16.08 -31.14
C GLN A 443 7.12 15.81 -32.06
N ALA A 444 7.80 16.87 -32.51
CA ALA A 444 8.97 16.76 -33.37
C ALA A 444 10.16 16.08 -32.69
N ASP A 445 10.40 16.37 -31.41
CA ASP A 445 11.48 15.76 -30.62
C ASP A 445 11.22 14.27 -30.32
N ASN A 446 9.96 13.84 -30.46
CA ASN A 446 9.49 12.49 -30.15
C ASN A 446 9.04 11.68 -31.38
N ASP A 447 9.47 12.07 -32.58
CA ASP A 447 9.15 11.38 -33.84
C ASP A 447 7.63 11.24 -34.14
N LEU A 448 6.78 12.10 -33.55
CA LEU A 448 5.35 12.21 -33.84
C LEU A 448 5.09 13.18 -35.01
N GLU A 449 3.90 13.10 -35.63
CA GLU A 449 3.47 14.13 -36.58
C GLU A 449 3.26 15.46 -35.84
N ALA A 450 4.01 16.51 -36.21
CA ALA A 450 3.94 17.82 -35.58
C ALA A 450 2.68 18.61 -35.99
N THR A 451 1.51 18.12 -35.59
CA THR A 451 0.19 18.70 -35.86
C THR A 451 -0.04 19.98 -35.04
N GLY A 452 0.50 20.05 -33.82
CA GLY A 452 0.16 21.07 -32.83
C GLY A 452 -1.17 20.81 -32.10
N GLU A 453 -1.80 19.67 -32.36
CA GLU A 453 -2.97 19.19 -31.64
C GLU A 453 -2.52 18.08 -30.68
N VAL A 454 -3.13 18.00 -29.49
CA VAL A 454 -2.83 16.94 -28.52
C VAL A 454 -3.92 15.88 -28.59
N ASP A 455 -3.64 14.82 -29.33
CA ASP A 455 -4.45 13.61 -29.38
C ASP A 455 -4.05 12.62 -28.27
N THR A 456 -4.71 11.45 -28.22
CA THR A 456 -4.43 10.41 -27.21
C THR A 456 -2.97 9.93 -27.23
N GLU A 457 -2.34 9.87 -28.41
CA GLU A 457 -0.94 9.46 -28.55
C GLU A 457 0.01 10.52 -27.98
N THR A 458 -0.19 11.78 -28.36
CA THR A 458 0.61 12.90 -27.85
C THR A 458 0.42 13.07 -26.33
N GLY A 459 -0.83 13.04 -25.85
CA GLY A 459 -1.16 13.17 -24.43
C GLY A 459 -0.55 12.04 -23.58
N GLY A 460 -0.70 10.79 -24.03
CA GLY A 460 -0.11 9.64 -23.35
C GLY A 460 1.42 9.68 -23.31
N LEU A 461 2.08 10.22 -24.34
CA LEU A 461 3.53 10.35 -24.35
C LEU A 461 4.03 11.48 -23.43
N ILE A 462 3.32 12.62 -23.37
CA ILE A 462 3.62 13.70 -22.41
C ILE A 462 3.56 13.13 -20.99
N GLU A 463 2.47 12.43 -20.65
CA GLU A 463 2.29 11.80 -19.35
C GLU A 463 3.41 10.79 -19.04
N SER A 464 3.70 9.88 -19.98
CA SER A 464 4.73 8.85 -19.79
C SER A 464 6.11 9.44 -19.54
N GLN A 465 6.51 10.48 -20.29
CA GLN A 465 7.83 11.10 -20.12
C GLN A 465 7.94 11.87 -18.81
N LEU A 466 6.85 12.53 -18.40
CA LEU A 466 6.85 13.23 -17.12
C LEU A 466 6.94 12.26 -15.95
N VAL A 467 6.18 11.16 -15.99
CA VAL A 467 6.25 10.10 -14.99
C VAL A 467 7.66 9.50 -14.94
N GLU A 468 8.30 9.27 -16.09
CA GLU A 468 9.68 8.79 -16.14
C GLU A 468 10.66 9.78 -15.52
N LYS A 469 10.53 11.08 -15.83
CA LYS A 469 11.34 12.15 -15.23
C LYS A 469 11.21 12.16 -13.70
N ILE A 470 9.99 12.13 -13.17
CA ILE A 470 9.71 12.10 -11.73
C ILE A 470 10.32 10.84 -11.09
N ARG A 471 10.13 9.66 -11.70
CA ARG A 471 10.66 8.38 -11.19
C ARG A 471 12.19 8.33 -11.19
N ASN A 472 12.85 9.06 -12.07
CA ASN A 472 14.31 9.16 -12.10
C ASN A 472 14.86 10.09 -11.00
N GLY A 473 14.00 10.67 -10.16
CA GLY A 473 14.40 11.59 -9.09
C GLY A 473 14.92 12.92 -9.62
N GLU A 474 14.60 13.29 -10.87
CA GLU A 474 14.98 14.59 -11.41
C GLU A 474 14.14 15.70 -10.77
N ASP A 475 14.82 16.73 -10.26
CA ASP A 475 14.21 17.89 -9.60
C ASP A 475 13.41 17.56 -8.33
N ASP A 476 13.81 16.52 -7.58
CA ASP A 476 13.24 16.21 -6.26
C ASP A 476 13.67 17.26 -5.22
N GLN A 477 12.87 18.34 -5.12
CA GLN A 477 13.17 19.50 -4.27
C GLN A 477 13.14 19.14 -2.79
N GLN A 478 12.23 18.27 -2.37
CA GLN A 478 12.13 17.86 -0.97
C GLN A 478 13.34 17.04 -0.54
N LEU A 479 13.79 16.07 -1.36
CA LEU A 479 14.99 15.30 -1.08
C LEU A 479 16.24 16.19 -1.07
N ASP A 480 16.37 17.07 -2.05
CA ASP A 480 17.51 18.00 -2.11
C ASP A 480 17.54 18.92 -0.87
N THR A 481 16.40 19.51 -0.47
CA THR A 481 16.27 20.29 0.78
C THR A 481 16.64 19.47 2.01
N SER A 482 16.16 18.21 2.10
CA SER A 482 16.50 17.34 3.22
C SER A 482 18.00 17.05 3.28
N LEU A 483 18.68 16.87 2.15
CA LEU A 483 20.12 16.62 2.11
C LEU A 483 20.92 17.87 2.49
N GLU A 484 20.48 19.06 2.04
CA GLU A 484 21.13 20.34 2.34
C GLU A 484 21.05 20.72 3.83
N GLU A 485 19.92 20.43 4.47
CA GLU A 485 19.65 20.80 5.87
C GLU A 485 20.19 19.78 6.88
N LEU A 486 20.45 18.53 6.47
CA LEU A 486 20.88 17.42 7.35
C LEU A 486 22.14 17.72 8.17
N TYR A 487 22.99 18.65 7.71
CA TYR A 487 24.29 18.95 8.30
C TYR A 487 24.45 20.39 8.85
N GLN A 488 23.37 21.17 8.92
CA GLN A 488 23.41 22.58 9.35
C GLN A 488 23.58 22.78 10.87
#